data_AF-A0A2R6J0N3-F1
#
_entry.id   AF-A0A2R6J0N3-F1
#
_cell.length_a   1.000
_cell.length_b   1.000
_cell.length_c   1.000
_cell.angle_alpha   90.00
_cell.angle_beta   90.00
_cell.angle_gamma   90.00
#
_symmetry.space_group_name_H-M   'P 1'
#
loop_
_entity.id
_entity.type
_entity.pdbx_description
1 polymer ?
#
loop_
_entity_poly.entity_id
_entity_poly.type
_entity_poly.pdbx_seq_one_letter_code
_entity_poly.pdbx_strand_id
1 'polypeptide(L)'
;MSTAADTPVEPPTGGGLRGWLRRTDWLWLIIGGFYLVAYLFWYIPALAALPGSVRDPPEPYPWHWTLDFLATGLAGAVLLLLGFGRATELSGD
;
A
#
# COMPACT_ATOMS: atom_id res chain seq x y z
N MET A 1 26.36 50.71 20.10
CA MET A 1 25.80 49.46 20.64
C MET A 1 24.39 49.30 20.08
N SER A 2 24.21 48.47 19.06
CA SER A 2 22.90 48.17 18.48
C SER A 2 22.35 46.92 19.16
N THR A 3 21.18 47.04 19.80
CA THR A 3 20.47 45.94 20.44
C THR A 3 19.93 45.02 19.36
N ALA A 4 20.53 43.84 19.21
CA ALA A 4 19.97 42.76 18.42
C ALA A 4 18.60 42.40 19.00
N ALA A 5 17.54 42.63 18.22
CA ALA A 5 16.21 42.20 18.57
C ALA A 5 16.20 40.66 18.60
N ASP A 6 15.88 40.11 19.77
CA ASP A 6 15.45 38.73 19.94
C ASP A 6 14.21 38.51 19.06
N THR A 7 14.40 37.96 17.86
CA THR A 7 13.26 37.47 17.08
C THR A 7 12.79 36.18 17.73
N PRO A 8 11.53 36.11 18.19
CA PRO A 8 10.99 34.88 18.76
C PRO A 8 11.04 33.81 17.67
N VAL A 9 11.79 32.75 17.92
CA VAL A 9 11.77 31.55 17.09
C VAL A 9 10.41 30.92 17.31
N GLU A 10 9.46 31.19 16.41
CA GLU A 10 8.18 30.49 16.41
C GLU A 10 8.46 28.99 16.37
N PRO A 11 7.91 28.20 17.32
CA PRO A 11 8.10 26.77 17.32
C PRO A 11 7.54 26.22 16.00
N PRO A 12 8.25 25.28 15.34
CA PRO A 12 7.77 24.71 14.09
C PRO A 12 6.37 24.16 14.32
N THR A 13 5.42 24.74 13.59
CA THR A 13 4.01 24.40 13.66
C THR A 13 3.87 22.88 13.57
N GLY A 14 3.21 22.27 14.55
CA GLY A 14 2.95 20.82 14.63
C GLY A 14 2.10 20.24 13.48
N GLY A 15 1.97 20.96 12.36
CA GLY A 15 1.28 20.56 11.15
C GLY A 15 2.15 19.87 10.10
N GLY A 16 3.50 19.95 10.21
CA GLY A 16 4.41 19.44 9.17
C GLY A 16 4.26 17.94 8.90
N LEU A 17 4.49 17.09 9.91
CA LEU A 17 4.51 15.63 9.72
C LEU A 17 3.12 15.03 9.53
N ARG A 18 2.14 15.38 10.38
CA ARG A 18 0.77 14.83 10.28
C ARG A 18 0.06 15.27 9.00
N GLY A 19 0.26 16.54 8.59
CA GLY A 19 -0.27 17.05 7.33
C GLY A 19 0.38 16.38 6.12
N TRP A 20 1.70 16.19 6.17
CA TRP A 20 2.42 15.45 5.14
C TRP A 20 1.95 13.98 5.04
N LEU A 21 1.84 13.26 6.16
CA LEU A 21 1.35 11.88 6.19
C LEU A 21 -0.06 11.75 5.62
N ARG A 22 -0.98 12.67 5.99
CA ARG A 22 -2.33 12.71 5.40
C ARG A 22 -2.33 13.00 3.90
N ARG A 23 -1.35 13.77 3.41
CA ARG A 23 -1.22 14.08 1.98
C ARG A 23 -0.61 12.93 1.20
N THR A 24 0.20 12.07 1.82
CA THR A 24 0.92 10.99 1.13
C THR A 24 0.34 9.60 1.39
N ASP A 25 -0.72 9.45 2.18
CA ASP A 25 -1.32 8.15 2.50
C ASP A 25 -1.73 7.36 1.25
N TRP A 26 -2.32 8.03 0.25
CA TRP A 26 -2.78 7.43 -0.99
C TRP A 26 -1.64 6.80 -1.79
N LEU A 27 -0.45 7.41 -1.75
CA LEU A 27 0.72 6.89 -2.44
C LEU A 27 1.13 5.55 -1.84
N TRP A 28 1.08 5.43 -0.50
CA TRP A 28 1.36 4.18 0.19
C TRP A 28 0.31 3.11 -0.10
N LEU A 29 -0.97 3.48 -0.20
CA LEU A 29 -2.04 2.56 -0.61
C LEU A 29 -1.80 2.03 -2.02
N ILE A 30 -1.42 2.90 -2.96
CA ILE A 30 -1.11 2.49 -4.35
C ILE A 30 0.11 1.57 -4.38
N ILE A 31 1.22 1.96 -3.74
CA ILE A 31 2.47 1.17 -3.73
C ILE A 31 2.21 -0.20 -3.07
N GLY A 32 1.57 -0.22 -1.90
CA GLY A 32 1.24 -1.46 -1.19
C GLY A 32 0.28 -2.33 -1.99
N GLY A 33 -0.71 -1.73 -2.64
CA GLY A 33 -1.65 -2.43 -3.52
C GLY A 33 -0.95 -3.10 -4.70
N PHE A 34 -0.08 -2.38 -5.41
CA PHE A 34 0.71 -2.96 -6.49
C PHE A 34 1.67 -4.04 -6.00
N TYR A 35 2.27 -3.87 -4.82
CA TYR A 35 3.15 -4.88 -4.24
C TYR A 35 2.42 -6.19 -3.95
N LEU A 36 1.21 -6.12 -3.37
CA LEU A 36 0.37 -7.29 -3.14
C LEU A 36 -0.08 -7.95 -4.45
N VAL A 37 -0.49 -7.16 -5.45
CA VAL A 37 -0.84 -7.71 -6.77
C VAL A 37 0.38 -8.35 -7.45
N ALA A 38 1.56 -7.74 -7.34
CA ALA A 38 2.80 -8.31 -7.85
C ALA A 38 3.16 -9.63 -7.14
N TYR A 39 2.87 -9.75 -5.84
CA TYR A 39 3.04 -11.00 -5.10
C TYR A 39 2.20 -12.14 -5.68
N LEU A 40 1.04 -11.86 -6.29
CA LEU A 40 0.20 -12.89 -6.91
C LEU A 40 0.91 -13.62 -8.06
N PHE A 41 1.89 -13.01 -8.73
CA PHE A 41 2.67 -13.66 -9.78
C PHE A 41 3.46 -14.85 -9.25
N TRP A 42 3.77 -14.88 -7.96
CA TRP A 42 4.40 -16.02 -7.32
C TRP A 42 3.54 -17.28 -7.40
N TYR A 43 2.20 -17.17 -7.50
CA TYR A 43 1.29 -18.32 -7.57
C TYR A 43 1.03 -18.85 -8.99
N ILE A 44 1.65 -18.28 -10.03
CA ILE A 44 1.46 -18.73 -11.43
C ILE A 44 1.68 -20.26 -11.59
N PRO A 45 2.76 -20.86 -11.04
CA PRO A 45 2.95 -22.32 -11.12
C PRO A 45 1.83 -23.12 -10.44
N ALA A 46 1.32 -22.65 -9.30
CA ALA A 46 0.21 -23.30 -8.61
C ALA A 46 -1.09 -23.23 -9.42
N LEU A 47 -1.35 -22.10 -10.09
CA LEU A 47 -2.50 -21.93 -11.00
C LEU A 47 -2.39 -22.81 -12.24
N ALA A 48 -1.19 -22.98 -12.79
CA ALA A 48 -0.96 -23.84 -13.96
C ALA A 48 -1.24 -25.33 -13.68
N ALA A 49 -1.15 -25.74 -12.41
CA ALA A 49 -1.41 -27.11 -11.95
C ALA A 49 -2.88 -27.36 -11.53
N LEU A 50 -3.80 -26.44 -11.84
CA LEU A 50 -5.22 -26.61 -11.54
C LEU A 50 -5.85 -27.71 -12.41
N PRO A 51 -6.84 -28.47 -11.88
CA PRO A 51 -7.40 -28.34 -10.53
C PRO A 51 -6.63 -29.11 -9.44
N GLY A 52 -5.61 -29.89 -9.80
CA GLY A 52 -4.89 -30.78 -8.86
C GLY A 52 -4.25 -30.03 -7.68
N SER A 53 -3.72 -28.83 -7.94
CA SER A 53 -3.06 -27.98 -6.94
C SER A 53 -3.95 -27.48 -5.80
N VAL A 54 -5.28 -27.54 -5.95
CA VAL A 54 -6.23 -27.14 -4.88
C VAL A 54 -6.16 -28.12 -3.71
N ARG A 55 -5.99 -29.41 -3.99
CA ARG A 55 -5.96 -30.47 -2.98
C ARG A 55 -4.54 -30.89 -2.61
N ASP A 56 -3.67 -30.99 -3.62
CA ASP A 56 -2.26 -31.36 -3.47
C ASP A 56 -1.40 -30.26 -4.10
N PRO A 57 -1.06 -29.19 -3.35
CA PRO A 57 -0.24 -28.13 -3.89
C PRO A 57 1.16 -28.63 -4.23
N PRO A 58 1.75 -28.19 -5.35
CA PRO A 58 3.14 -28.50 -5.64
C PRO A 58 4.05 -27.86 -4.57
N GLU A 59 5.14 -28.51 -4.18
CA GLU A 59 6.17 -27.81 -3.40
C GLU A 59 6.72 -26.64 -4.24
N PRO A 60 6.97 -25.46 -3.65
CA PRO A 60 7.02 -25.13 -2.21
C PRO A 60 5.75 -24.46 -1.65
N TYR A 61 4.58 -24.62 -2.27
CA TYR A 61 3.38 -23.89 -1.85
C TYR A 61 2.75 -24.49 -0.58
N PRO A 62 2.34 -23.66 0.39
CA PRO A 62 1.66 -24.14 1.58
C PRO A 62 0.24 -24.63 1.26
N TRP A 63 -0.33 -25.49 2.11
CA TRP A 63 -1.69 -26.02 1.94
C TRP A 63 -2.80 -24.94 1.87
N HIS A 64 -2.56 -23.77 2.46
CA HIS A 64 -3.48 -22.64 2.49
C HIS A 64 -3.21 -21.61 1.38
N TRP A 65 -2.38 -21.94 0.38
CA TRP A 65 -1.99 -21.01 -0.69
C TRP A 65 -3.19 -20.38 -1.41
N THR A 66 -4.30 -21.11 -1.55
CA THR A 66 -5.52 -20.61 -2.20
C THR A 66 -6.18 -19.49 -1.39
N LEU A 67 -6.20 -19.61 -0.07
CA LEU A 67 -6.72 -18.58 0.83
C LEU A 67 -5.81 -17.36 0.81
N ASP A 68 -4.49 -17.56 0.85
CA ASP A 68 -3.52 -16.47 0.76
C ASP A 68 -3.61 -15.74 -0.57
N PHE A 69 -3.77 -16.46 -1.67
CA PHE A 69 -3.94 -15.89 -3.00
C PHE A 69 -5.18 -14.99 -3.06
N LEU A 70 -6.32 -15.49 -2.58
CA LEU A 70 -7.58 -14.73 -2.55
C LEU A 70 -7.49 -13.52 -1.63
N ALA A 71 -6.97 -13.69 -0.42
CA ALA A 71 -6.82 -12.62 0.55
C ALA A 71 -5.88 -11.53 0.03
N THR A 72 -4.74 -11.92 -0.54
CA THR A 72 -3.75 -11.00 -1.10
C THR A 72 -4.31 -10.24 -2.29
N GLY A 73 -5.00 -10.93 -3.20
CA GLY A 73 -5.59 -10.28 -4.37
C GLY A 73 -6.70 -9.30 -3.99
N LEU A 74 -7.56 -9.68 -3.05
CA LEU A 74 -8.60 -8.80 -2.53
C LEU A 74 -8.01 -7.57 -1.83
N ALA A 75 -7.05 -7.79 -0.93
CA ALA A 75 -6.38 -6.70 -0.22
C ALA A 75 -5.67 -5.75 -1.20
N GLY A 76 -4.90 -6.29 -2.15
CA GLY A 76 -4.22 -5.50 -3.17
C GLY A 76 -5.18 -4.66 -4.01
N ALA A 77 -6.28 -5.26 -4.48
CA ALA A 77 -7.30 -4.55 -5.25
C ALA A 77 -7.98 -3.43 -4.45
N VAL A 78 -8.33 -3.68 -3.18
CA VAL A 78 -8.93 -2.67 -2.29
C VAL A 78 -7.98 -1.50 -2.05
N LEU A 79 -6.70 -1.78 -1.76
CA LEU A 79 -5.70 -0.74 -1.55
C LEU A 79 -5.50 0.13 -2.80
N LEU A 80 -5.44 -0.49 -3.99
CA LEU A 80 -5.39 0.25 -5.24
C LEU A 80 -6.63 1.13 -5.43
N LEU A 81 -7.83 0.57 -5.21
CA LEU A 81 -9.09 1.31 -5.36
C LEU A 81 -9.13 2.55 -4.45
N LEU A 82 -8.81 2.36 -3.16
CA LEU A 82 -8.79 3.46 -2.19
C LEU A 82 -7.70 4.49 -2.51
N GLY A 83 -6.50 4.02 -2.88
CA GLY A 83 -5.39 4.88 -3.24
C GLY A 83 -5.69 5.73 -4.48
N PHE A 84 -6.25 5.14 -5.54
CA PHE A 84 -6.66 5.88 -6.73
C PHE A 84 -7.81 6.84 -6.45
N GLY A 85 -8.83 6.40 -5.69
CA GLY A 85 -9.94 7.28 -5.30
C GLY A 85 -9.42 8.54 -4.60
N ARG A 86 -8.55 8.36 -3.60
CA ARG A 86 -7.95 9.49 -2.87
C ARG A 86 -7.05 10.36 -3.74
N ALA A 87 -6.28 9.78 -4.66
CA ALA A 87 -5.45 10.53 -5.60
C ALA A 87 -6.29 11.40 -6.54
N THR A 88 -7.45 10.90 -6.99
CA THR A 88 -8.36 11.66 -7.85
C THR A 88 -9.04 12.83 -7.13
N GLU A 89 -9.42 12.66 -5.85
CA GLU A 89 -9.93 13.76 -5.02
C GLU A 89 -8.92 14.90 -4.87
N LEU A 90 -7.62 14.57 -4.75
CA LEU A 90 -6.55 15.57 -4.65
C LEU A 90 -6.21 16.26 -5.98
N SER A 91 -6.62 15.67 -7.11
CA SER A 91 -6.32 16.20 -8.44
C SER A 91 -7.46 17.04 -9.02
N GLY A 92 -8.59 17.15 -8.31
CA GLY A 92 -9.80 17.82 -8.77
C GLY A 92 -9.95 19.29 -8.36
N ASP A 93 -8.94 19.87 -7.71
CA ASP A 93 -8.80 21.32 -7.43
C ASP A 93 -7.98 22.02 -8.52
#